data_AF-A0A380T0J5-F1
#
_entry.id   AF-A0A380T0J5-F1
#
_cell.length_a   1.000
_cell.length_b   1.000
_cell.length_c   1.000
_cell.angle_alpha   90.00
_cell.angle_beta   90.00
_cell.angle_gamma   90.00
#
_symmetry.space_group_name_H-M   'P 1'
#
loop_
_entity.id
_entity.type
_entity.pdbx_description
1 polymer ?
#
loop_
_entity_poly.entity_id
_entity_poly.type
_entity_poly.pdbx_seq_one_letter_code
_entity_poly.pdbx_strand_id
1 'polypeptide(L)' 'MILAGDVPKEHVAQCQGGLWVSEREWLDFISYWPGMPLFVKRVYRDEAMIRKLTERVKTFYEILDERMNKVLGLAA' A
#
# COMPACT_ATOMS: atom_id res chain seq x y z
N MET A 1 -9.74 -14.62 1.81
CA MET A 1 -10.68 -13.51 2.13
C MET A 1 -12.08 -14.00 2.44
N ILE A 2 -12.81 -14.66 1.52
CA ILE A 2 -14.22 -15.05 1.74
C ILE A 2 -14.41 -15.89 3.02
N LEU A 3 -13.62 -16.97 3.19
CA LEU A 3 -13.70 -17.80 4.40
C LEU A 3 -13.19 -17.09 5.66
N ALA A 4 -12.23 -16.18 5.51
CA ALA A 4 -11.61 -15.47 6.62
C ALA A 4 -12.36 -14.20 7.04
N GLY A 5 -13.31 -13.71 6.24
CA GLY A 5 -14.04 -12.46 6.49
C GLY A 5 -13.16 -11.20 6.46
N ASP A 6 -11.95 -11.29 5.89
CA ASP A 6 -10.96 -10.22 5.99
C ASP A 6 -10.10 -10.05 4.73
N VAL A 7 -9.48 -8.88 4.62
CA VAL A 7 -8.57 -8.53 3.53
C VAL A 7 -7.31 -9.43 3.60
N PRO A 8 -6.90 -10.06 2.49
CA PRO A 8 -5.65 -10.82 2.46
C PRO A 8 -4.46 -9.93 2.85
N LYS A 9 -3.53 -10.48 3.64
CA LYS A 9 -2.41 -9.72 4.24
C LYS A 9 -1.55 -9.00 3.19
N GLU A 10 -1.41 -9.61 2.02
CA GLU A 10 -0.69 -9.08 0.86
C GLU A 10 -1.30 -7.79 0.27
N HIS A 11 -2.61 -7.56 0.46
CA HIS A 11 -3.29 -6.36 -0.06
C HIS A 11 -3.41 -5.24 0.97
N VAL A 12 -3.11 -5.49 2.25
CA VAL A 12 -3.25 -4.47 3.30
C VAL A 12 -2.35 -3.27 3.03
N ALA A 13 -1.10 -3.50 2.60
CA ALA A 13 -0.16 -2.42 2.28
C ALA A 13 -0.64 -1.56 1.11
N GLN A 14 -1.26 -2.18 0.10
CA GLN A 14 -1.86 -1.45 -1.02
C GLN A 14 -3.03 -0.58 -0.58
N CYS A 15 -3.92 -1.12 0.28
CA CYS A 15 -5.04 -0.37 0.81
C CYS A 15 -4.57 0.84 1.64
N GLN A 16 -3.63 0.62 2.58
CA GLN A 16 -3.09 1.69 3.41
C GLN A 16 -2.29 2.72 2.60
N GLY A 17 -1.57 2.29 1.55
CA GLY A 17 -0.92 3.20 0.61
C GLY A 17 -1.91 4.09 -0.14
N GLY A 18 -3.04 3.52 -0.59
CA GLY A 18 -4.12 4.29 -1.20
C GLY A 18 -4.75 5.30 -0.25
N LEU A 19 -5.01 4.92 1.00
CA LEU A 19 -5.53 5.81 2.04
C LEU A 19 -4.54 6.92 2.41
N TRP A 20 -3.24 6.59 2.45
CA TRP A 20 -2.18 7.56 2.68
C TRP A 20 -2.17 8.64 1.61
N VAL A 21 -2.06 8.26 0.34
CA VAL A 21 -1.91 9.21 -0.78
C VAL A 21 -3.19 10.01 -1.04
N SER A 22 -4.35 9.42 -0.81
CA SER A 22 -5.64 10.09 -1.05
C SER A 22 -6.18 10.87 0.16
N GLU A 23 -5.49 10.82 1.30
CA GLU A 23 -5.88 11.46 2.57
C GLU A 23 -7.31 11.07 3.03
N ARG A 24 -7.74 9.84 2.72
CA ARG A 24 -9.06 9.31 3.10
C ARG A 24 -8.98 8.54 4.41
N GLU A 25 -10.10 8.54 5.14
CA GLU A 25 -10.26 7.79 6.39
C GLU A 25 -10.51 6.29 6.16
N TRP A 26 -11.11 5.93 5.02
CA TRP A 26 -11.46 4.55 4.70
C TRP A 26 -11.64 4.33 3.19
N LEU A 27 -11.59 3.04 2.80
CA LEU A 27 -11.94 2.53 1.48
C LEU A 27 -12.65 1.18 1.62
N ASP A 28 -13.34 0.74 0.58
CA ASP A 28 -13.94 -0.59 0.53
C ASP A 28 -13.07 -1.51 -0.37
N PHE A 29 -12.53 -2.58 0.21
CA PHE A 29 -11.89 -3.66 -0.53
C PHE A 29 -12.97 -4.59 -1.09
N ILE A 30 -13.00 -4.75 -2.40
CA ILE A 30 -14.01 -5.54 -3.10
C ILE A 30 -13.33 -6.69 -3.85
N SER A 31 -13.79 -7.91 -3.60
CA SER A 31 -13.39 -9.10 -4.36
C SER A 31 -14.61 -9.74 -5.01
N TYR A 32 -14.49 -10.02 -6.31
CA TYR A 32 -15.57 -10.52 -7.14
C TYR A 32 -15.11 -11.71 -7.97
N TRP A 33 -15.96 -12.72 -8.07
CA TRP A 33 -15.83 -13.85 -8.98
C TRP A 33 -17.22 -14.31 -9.44
N PRO A 34 -17.46 -14.50 -10.76
CA PRO A 34 -18.74 -14.99 -11.26
C PRO A 34 -19.09 -16.37 -10.66
N GLY A 35 -20.20 -16.45 -9.92
CA GLY A 35 -20.63 -17.66 -9.22
C GLY A 35 -20.22 -17.75 -7.74
N MET A 36 -19.59 -16.71 -7.20
CA MET A 36 -19.34 -16.56 -5.77
C MET A 36 -20.03 -15.29 -5.23
N PRO A 37 -20.38 -15.24 -3.94
CA PRO A 37 -20.85 -14.01 -3.32
C PRO A 37 -19.83 -12.87 -3.45
N LEU A 38 -20.32 -11.65 -3.67
CA LEU A 38 -19.50 -10.45 -3.64
C LEU A 38 -18.92 -10.27 -2.23
N PHE A 39 -17.61 -10.17 -2.12
CA PHE A 39 -16.95 -9.88 -0.85
C PHE A 39 -16.62 -8.39 -0.80
N VAL A 40 -17.16 -7.69 0.20
CA VAL A 40 -16.88 -6.28 0.47
C VAL A 40 -16.42 -6.14 1.91
N LYS A 41 -15.27 -5.48 2.10
CA LYS A 41 -14.69 -5.21 3.43
C LYS A 41 -14.25 -3.77 3.52
N ARG A 42 -14.81 -3.01 4.45
CA ARG A 42 -14.32 -1.67 4.76
C ARG A 42 -12.97 -1.74 5.46
N VAL A 43 -12.00 -1.03 4.93
CA VAL A 43 -10.66 -0.86 5.49
C VAL A 43 -10.54 0.57 5.98
N TYR A 44 -10.28 0.72 7.27
CA TYR A 44 -9.99 2.01 7.87
C TYR A 44 -8.49 2.29 7.82
N ARG A 45 -8.17 3.58 7.89
CA ARG A 45 -6.81 4.06 7.97
C ARG A 45 -6.10 3.51 9.22
N ASP A 46 -4.92 2.96 9.00
CA ASP A 46 -4.01 2.48 10.05
C ASP A 46 -2.75 3.36 10.05
N GLU A 47 -2.70 4.33 10.96
CA GLU A 47 -1.58 5.28 11.04
C GLU A 47 -0.25 4.60 11.36
N ALA A 48 -0.24 3.49 12.09
CA ALA A 48 0.99 2.77 12.40
C ALA A 48 1.55 2.11 11.14
N MET A 49 0.67 1.51 10.33
CA MET A 49 1.07 0.94 9.05
C MET A 49 1.48 2.01 8.05
N ILE A 50 0.77 3.13 7.99
CA ILE A 50 1.11 4.26 7.11
C ILE A 50 2.45 4.85 7.48
N ARG A 51 2.73 5.08 8.78
CA ARG A 51 4.06 5.54 9.22
C ARG A 51 5.17 4.61 8.72
N LYS A 52 5.00 3.30 8.89
CA LYS A 52 5.95 2.29 8.39
C LYS A 52 6.11 2.34 6.87
N LEU A 53 5.02 2.54 6.12
CA LEU A 53 5.08 2.71 4.66
C LEU A 53 5.85 3.97 4.27
N THR A 54 5.54 5.12 4.89
CA THR A 54 6.22 6.39 4.62
C THR A 54 7.72 6.32 4.89
N GLU A 55 8.14 5.71 6.01
CA GLU A 55 9.55 5.50 6.32
C GLU A 55 10.25 4.65 5.25
N ARG A 56 9.64 3.52 4.84
CA ARG A 56 10.23 2.63 3.83
C ARG A 56 10.26 3.26 2.44
N VAL A 57 9.25 4.05 2.08
CA VAL A 57 9.23 4.79 0.81
C VAL A 57 10.33 5.85 0.80
N LYS A 58 10.54 6.57 1.92
CA LYS A 58 11.66 7.52 2.05
C LYS A 58 13.01 6.82 1.83
N THR A 59 13.28 5.73 2.54
CA THR A 59 14.52 4.96 2.37
C THR A 59 14.69 4.43 0.95
N PHE A 60 13.60 4.02 0.30
CA PHE A 60 13.66 3.60 -1.11
C PHE A 60 14.11 4.75 -2.02
N TYR A 61 13.58 5.96 -1.84
CA TYR A 61 14.00 7.13 -2.61
C TYR A 61 15.45 7.51 -2.36
N GLU A 62 15.95 7.43 -1.13
CA GLU A 62 17.37 7.66 -0.81
C GLU A 62 18.29 6.69 -1.56
N ILE A 63 17.94 5.40 -1.57
CA ILE A 63 18.71 4.36 -2.29
C ILE A 63 18.59 4.55 -3.81
N LEU A 64 17.42 4.93 -4.29
CA LEU A 64 17.18 5.16 -5.72
C LEU A 64 18.03 6.32 -6.22
N ASP A 65 18.05 7.44 -5.49
CA ASP A 65 18.83 8.63 -5.82
C ASP A 65 20.35 8.32 -5.81
N GLU A 66 20.84 7.63 -4.77
CA GLU A 66 22.24 7.20 -4.69
C GLU A 66 22.63 6.35 -5.92
N ARG A 67 21.76 5.41 -6.32
CA ARG A 67 22.00 4.55 -7.49
C ARG A 67 21.93 5.34 -8.79
N MET A 68 20.99 6.27 -8.92
CA MET A 68 20.88 7.14 -10.09
C MET A 68 22.12 8.00 -10.27
N ASN A 69 22.63 8.61 -9.20
CA ASN A 69 23.85 9.44 -9.24
C ASN A 69 25.08 8.63 -9.70
N LYS A 70 25.20 7.37 -9.26
CA LYS A 70 26.27 6.46 -9.70
C LYS A 70 26.16 6.08 -11.18
N VAL A 71 24.95 5.81 -11.68
CA VAL A 71 24.73 5.37 -13.07
C VAL A 71 24.82 6.53 -14.05
N LEU A 72 24.29 7.70 -13.69
CA LEU A 72 24.23 8.87 -14.56
C LEU A 72 25.51 9.73 -14.52
N GLY A 73 26.49 9.40 -13.67
CA GLY A 73 27.73 10.17 -13.54
C GLY A 73 27.51 11.60 -13.04
N LEU A 74 26.38 11.86 -12.36
CA LEU A 74 26.07 13.17 -11.77
C LEU A 74 26.91 13.47 -10.52
N ALA A 75 27.75 12.52 -10.09
CA ALA A 75 28.83 12.78 -9.15
C ALA A 75 30.07 13.26 -9.93
N ALA A 76 30.19 14.58 -10.08
CA ALA A 76 31.44 15.28 -10.37
C ALA A 76 31.87 16.06 -9.12
#